data_AF-A0A7K4C151-F1
#
_entry.id   AF-A0A7K4C151-F1
#
_cell.length_a   1.000
_cell.length_b   1.000
_cell.length_c   1.000
_cell.angle_alpha   90.00
_cell.angle_beta   90.00
_cell.angle_gamma   90.00
#
_symmetry.space_group_name_H-M   'P 1'
#
loop_
_entity.id
_entity.type
_entity.pdbx_description
1 polymer ?
#
loop_
_entity_poly.entity_id
_entity_poly.type
_entity_poly.pdbx_seq_one_letter_code
_entity_poly.pdbx_strand_id
1 'polypeptide(L)'
;MSCRESLEMAAFECTLCGKCCMHAGGELIEVEKRLTSRDYLCRQKIVGGTFRARVEERFLDIFRETSENDAHPSWCPFLRGHPEEEGTYVCTIHDSRPSVCRTYICCSMRIFAGDGREVGKVKGRRSLVTEDAPLRRCWEESVAPLGTDNDVAWRSEVIAILGRAGYRVEAYE
;
A
#
# COMPACT_ATOMS: atom_id res chain seq x y z
N MET A 1 17.05 -28.38 -21.04
CA MET A 1 16.83 -28.38 -19.58
C MET A 1 16.15 -27.06 -19.25
N SER A 2 14.83 -27.07 -19.12
CA SER A 2 14.02 -25.87 -18.85
C SER A 2 13.72 -25.85 -17.36
N CYS A 3 14.50 -25.08 -16.60
CA CYS A 3 14.16 -24.72 -15.23
C CYS A 3 13.12 -23.60 -15.32
N ARG A 4 11.84 -23.96 -15.44
CA ARG A 4 10.76 -23.04 -15.06
C ARG A 4 10.79 -22.96 -13.54
N GLU A 5 11.60 -22.06 -13.00
CA GLU A 5 11.33 -21.50 -11.67
C GLU A 5 9.95 -20.84 -11.78
N SER A 6 8.95 -21.53 -11.25
CA SER A 6 7.67 -20.92 -10.95
C SER A 6 7.96 -19.71 -10.07
N LEU A 7 7.68 -18.51 -10.56
CA LEU A 7 7.62 -17.33 -9.72
C LEU A 7 6.55 -17.61 -8.65
N GLU A 8 6.96 -17.94 -7.42
CA GLU A 8 6.05 -17.94 -6.29
C GLU A 8 5.63 -16.49 -6.05
N MET A 9 4.44 -16.17 -6.52
CA MET A 9 3.86 -14.85 -6.30
C MET A 9 3.26 -14.80 -4.90
N ALA A 10 3.59 -13.75 -4.16
CA ALA A 10 3.07 -13.58 -2.81
C ALA A 10 1.66 -13.00 -2.85
N ALA A 11 0.78 -13.47 -1.96
CA ALA A 11 -0.47 -12.79 -1.70
C ALA A 11 -0.17 -11.38 -1.16
N PHE A 12 -0.83 -10.36 -1.70
CA PHE A 12 -0.66 -9.01 -1.20
C PHE A 12 -1.23 -8.89 0.23
N GLU A 13 -0.38 -8.49 1.17
CA GLU A 13 -0.79 -8.09 2.50
C GLU A 13 -0.50 -6.61 2.78
N CYS A 14 -1.43 -5.98 3.50
CA CYS A 14 -1.25 -4.63 3.99
C CYS A 14 -0.10 -4.60 5.00
N THR A 15 0.97 -3.86 4.70
CA THR A 15 2.12 -3.67 5.61
C THR A 15 1.91 -2.51 6.57
N LEU A 16 0.68 -2.04 6.76
CA LEU A 16 0.33 -0.89 7.61
C LEU A 16 1.04 0.42 7.26
N CYS A 17 1.64 0.55 6.07
CA CYS A 17 2.43 1.72 5.68
C CYS A 17 1.65 3.05 5.49
N GLY A 18 0.33 3.07 5.70
CA GLY A 18 -0.54 4.24 5.51
C GLY A 18 -0.72 4.74 4.06
N LYS A 19 0.10 4.27 3.10
CA LYS A 19 0.13 4.83 1.74
C LYS A 19 -1.22 4.70 1.01
N CYS A 20 -1.91 3.56 1.07
CA CYS A 20 -3.24 3.44 0.44
C CYS A 20 -4.30 4.30 1.16
N CYS A 21 -4.22 4.41 2.49
CA CYS A 21 -5.10 5.24 3.28
C CYS A 21 -4.97 6.73 2.93
N MET A 22 -3.76 7.23 2.67
CA MET A 22 -3.54 8.63 2.25
C MET A 22 -4.04 8.92 0.83
N HIS A 23 -3.92 7.97 -0.10
CA HIS A 23 -4.18 8.25 -1.52
C HIS A 23 -5.59 7.88 -1.99
N ALA A 24 -6.22 6.89 -1.34
CA ALA A 24 -7.52 6.36 -1.76
C ALA A 24 -8.52 6.24 -0.60
N GLY A 25 -8.09 6.50 0.64
CA GLY A 25 -8.89 6.19 1.83
C GLY A 25 -10.26 6.88 1.86
N GLY A 26 -10.31 8.18 1.58
CA GLY A 26 -11.56 8.96 1.55
C GLY A 26 -12.48 8.60 0.38
N GLU A 27 -11.94 7.99 -0.68
CA GLU A 27 -12.71 7.45 -1.81
C GLU A 27 -13.25 6.04 -1.53
N LEU A 28 -12.68 5.32 -0.56
CA LEU A 28 -13.09 3.96 -0.22
C LEU A 28 -14.09 3.93 0.94
N ILE A 29 -13.87 4.77 1.96
CA ILE A 29 -14.58 4.70 3.23
C ILE A 29 -15.19 6.05 3.56
N GLU A 30 -16.46 6.02 3.93
CA GLU A 30 -17.18 7.16 4.52
C GLU A 30 -17.66 6.81 5.92
N VAL A 31 -17.56 7.75 6.87
CA VAL A 31 -18.17 7.60 8.19
C VAL A 31 -19.58 8.18 8.13
N GLU A 32 -20.59 7.34 8.25
CA GLU A 32 -22.00 7.78 8.27
C GLU A 32 -22.42 8.23 9.67
N LYS A 33 -22.04 7.45 10.69
CA LYS A 33 -22.48 7.69 12.06
C LYS A 33 -21.49 7.17 13.09
N ARG A 34 -21.24 7.96 14.14
CA ARG A 34 -20.60 7.49 15.37
C ARG A 34 -21.62 6.73 16.22
N LEU A 35 -21.31 5.48 16.58
CA LEU A 35 -22.18 4.63 17.41
C LEU A 35 -21.79 4.68 18.89
N THR A 36 -20.48 4.65 19.17
CA THR A 36 -19.92 4.73 20.53
C THR A 36 -18.66 5.59 20.54
N SER A 37 -17.93 5.62 21.65
CA SER A 37 -16.62 6.27 21.71
C SER A 37 -15.60 5.66 20.74
N ARG A 38 -15.76 4.38 20.35
CA ARG A 38 -14.81 3.61 19.53
C ARG A 38 -15.42 2.91 18.31
N ASP A 39 -16.74 2.90 18.16
CA ASP A 39 -17.43 2.21 17.06
C ASP A 39 -18.13 3.21 16.13
N TYR A 40 -17.99 2.96 14.84
CA TYR A 40 -18.50 3.81 13.75
C TYR A 40 -19.22 2.94 12.72
N LEU A 41 -20.36 3.42 12.25
CA LEU A 41 -21.03 2.89 11.07
C LEU A 41 -20.45 3.61 9.85
N CYS A 42 -19.97 2.83 8.89
CA CYS A 42 -19.29 3.33 7.72
C CYS A 42 -19.90 2.75 6.44
N ARG A 43 -19.80 3.51 5.36
CA ARG A 43 -20.17 3.08 4.00
C ARG A 43 -18.92 2.77 3.20
N GLN A 44 -18.97 1.69 2.40
CA GLN A 44 -17.99 1.43 1.35
C GLN A 44 -18.45 2.14 0.08
N LYS A 45 -17.76 3.20 -0.35
CA LYS A 45 -18.23 4.04 -1.47
C LYS A 45 -18.19 3.31 -2.81
N ILE A 46 -17.17 2.48 -3.07
CA ILE A 46 -16.98 1.80 -4.36
C ILE A 46 -17.75 0.49 -4.45
N VAL A 47 -17.53 -0.41 -3.48
CA VAL A 47 -18.16 -1.76 -3.49
C VAL A 47 -19.63 -1.69 -3.06
N GLY A 48 -20.01 -0.63 -2.34
CA GLY A 48 -21.32 -0.51 -1.73
C GLY A 48 -21.44 -1.28 -0.41
N GLY A 49 -22.54 -1.03 0.29
CA GLY A 49 -22.82 -1.62 1.60
C GLY A 49 -22.19 -0.87 2.77
N THR A 50 -22.52 -1.32 3.98
CA THR A 50 -22.05 -0.72 5.22
C THR A 50 -21.23 -1.73 6.04
N PHE A 51 -20.36 -1.21 6.90
CA PHE A 51 -19.59 -2.01 7.84
C PHE A 51 -19.42 -1.26 9.16
N ARG A 52 -19.16 -1.99 10.24
CA ARG A 52 -18.81 -1.41 11.53
C ARG A 52 -17.30 -1.32 11.66
N ALA A 53 -16.78 -0.11 11.66
CA ALA A 53 -15.41 0.15 12.05
C ALA A 53 -15.30 0.25 13.57
N ARG A 54 -14.33 -0.45 14.15
CA ARG A 54 -13.95 -0.33 15.55
C ARG A 54 -12.50 0.13 15.62
N VAL A 55 -12.30 1.28 16.25
CA VAL A 55 -10.98 1.79 16.59
C VAL A 55 -10.38 0.87 17.65
N GLU A 56 -9.17 0.37 17.37
CA GLU A 56 -8.43 -0.50 18.27
C GLU A 56 -8.04 0.27 19.54
N GLU A 57 -8.12 -0.41 20.69
CA GLU A 57 -7.97 0.24 22.01
C GLU A 57 -6.64 1.01 22.13
N ARG A 58 -5.55 0.42 21.62
CA ARG A 58 -4.21 1.00 21.60
C ARG A 58 -4.08 2.32 20.82
N PHE A 59 -5.05 2.63 19.96
CA PHE A 59 -5.02 3.82 19.11
C PHE A 59 -6.08 4.86 19.50
N LEU A 60 -6.82 4.67 20.60
CA LEU A 60 -7.88 5.59 20.99
C LEU A 60 -7.38 7.01 21.27
N ASP A 61 -6.19 7.16 21.83
CA ASP A 61 -5.64 8.47 22.16
C ASP A 61 -5.26 9.25 20.90
N ILE A 62 -4.50 8.62 20.00
CA ILE A 62 -4.12 9.25 18.72
C ILE A 62 -5.33 9.44 17.78
N PHE A 63 -6.36 8.61 17.88
CA PHE A 63 -7.54 8.72 17.04
C PHE A 63 -8.38 9.97 17.37
N ARG A 64 -8.31 10.47 18.61
CA ARG A 64 -8.99 11.70 19.03
C ARG A 64 -8.35 12.95 18.44
N GLU A 65 -7.07 12.89 18.07
CA GLU A 65 -6.41 13.95 17.33
C GLU A 65 -6.87 13.90 15.86
N THR A 66 -7.46 14.98 15.36
CA THR A 66 -8.03 15.03 14.01
C THR A 66 -7.42 16.09 13.12
N SER A 67 -6.58 16.99 13.66
CA SER A 67 -6.05 18.15 12.93
C SER A 67 -5.45 17.79 11.57
N GLU A 68 -4.69 16.70 11.49
CA GLU A 68 -4.07 16.25 10.24
C GLU A 68 -5.10 15.70 9.23
N ASN A 69 -6.08 14.92 9.69
CA ASN A 69 -7.17 14.45 8.83
C ASN A 69 -8.09 15.58 8.36
N ASP A 70 -8.29 16.59 9.21
CA ASP A 70 -9.08 17.78 8.88
C ASP A 70 -8.38 18.61 7.80
N ALA A 71 -7.04 18.67 7.82
CA ALA A 71 -6.21 19.26 6.75
C ALA A 71 -6.18 18.41 5.46
N HIS A 72 -6.43 17.09 5.57
CA HIS A 72 -6.37 16.14 4.47
C HIS A 72 -7.68 15.33 4.32
N PRO A 73 -8.79 15.97 3.90
CA PRO A 73 -10.10 15.33 3.85
C PRO A 73 -10.22 14.16 2.85
N SER A 74 -9.26 14.00 1.93
CA SER A 74 -9.18 12.87 1.00
C SER A 74 -8.56 11.61 1.64
N TRP A 75 -7.95 11.72 2.81
CA TRP A 75 -7.37 10.58 3.51
C TRP A 75 -8.45 9.68 4.13
N CYS A 76 -8.07 8.45 4.46
CA CYS A 76 -8.94 7.57 5.23
C CYS A 76 -9.27 8.24 6.57
N PRO A 77 -10.55 8.29 6.99
CA PRO A 77 -10.95 8.90 8.26
C PRO A 77 -10.35 8.21 9.49
N PHE A 78 -9.84 6.99 9.31
CA PHE A 78 -9.20 6.16 10.35
C PHE A 78 -7.67 6.09 10.23
N LEU A 79 -7.06 6.91 9.38
CA LEU A 79 -5.60 7.07 9.34
C LEU A 79 -5.17 8.07 10.40
N ARG A 80 -4.10 7.77 11.15
CA ARG A 80 -3.46 8.70 12.09
C ARG A 80 -1.95 8.68 11.95
N GLY A 81 -1.29 9.79 12.25
CA GLY A 81 0.15 9.81 12.47
C GLY A 81 0.54 8.88 13.63
N HIS A 82 1.70 8.22 13.52
CA HIS A 82 2.23 7.41 14.62
C HIS A 82 2.75 8.33 15.73
N PRO A 83 2.45 8.05 17.01
CA PRO A 83 2.82 8.94 18.10
C PRO A 83 4.33 8.98 18.36
N GLU A 84 5.06 7.92 18.01
CA GLU A 84 6.49 7.77 18.34
C GLU A 84 7.41 8.06 17.14
N GLU A 85 6.85 8.17 15.92
CA GLU A 85 7.66 8.28 14.71
C GLU A 85 7.02 9.27 13.73
N GLU A 86 7.58 10.49 13.71
CA GLU A 86 7.12 11.58 12.86
C GLU A 86 7.14 11.20 11.37
N GLY A 87 6.08 11.55 10.64
CA GLY A 87 5.94 11.23 9.22
C GLY A 87 5.53 9.78 8.93
N THR A 88 5.29 8.96 9.95
CA THR A 88 4.69 7.63 9.79
C THR A 88 3.24 7.61 10.18
N TYR A 89 2.50 6.64 9.64
CA TYR A 89 1.05 6.60 9.70
C TYR A 89 0.54 5.20 9.98
N VAL A 90 -0.55 5.12 10.74
CA VAL A 90 -1.20 3.86 11.12
C VAL A 90 -2.69 3.85 10.83
N CYS A 91 -3.19 2.68 10.45
CA CYS A 91 -4.63 2.44 10.35
C CYS A 91 -5.17 2.06 11.72
N THR A 92 -6.05 2.87 12.30
CA THR A 92 -6.56 2.65 13.66
C THR A 92 -7.66 1.59 13.75
N ILE A 93 -8.12 1.07 12.61
CA ILE A 93 -9.20 0.08 12.49
C ILE A 93 -8.75 -1.18 11.74
N HIS A 94 -7.44 -1.47 11.71
CA HIS A 94 -6.90 -2.49 10.82
C HIS A 94 -7.62 -3.84 11.02
N ASP A 95 -7.92 -4.22 12.26
CA ASP A 95 -8.62 -5.49 12.55
C ASP A 95 -10.07 -5.52 12.05
N SER A 96 -10.75 -4.38 12.08
CA SER A 96 -12.16 -4.24 11.66
C SER A 96 -12.31 -3.67 10.24
N ARG A 97 -11.20 -3.53 9.49
CA ARG A 97 -11.19 -2.94 8.16
C ARG A 97 -12.12 -3.70 7.20
N PRO A 98 -12.79 -2.98 6.27
CA PRO A 98 -13.75 -3.57 5.36
C PRO A 98 -13.06 -4.49 4.34
N SER A 99 -13.85 -5.31 3.64
CA SER A 99 -13.35 -6.24 2.63
C SER A 99 -12.55 -5.52 1.54
N VAL A 100 -13.01 -4.34 1.09
CA VAL A 100 -12.27 -3.56 0.08
C VAL A 100 -10.84 -3.26 0.51
N CYS A 101 -10.60 -2.96 1.79
CA CYS A 101 -9.24 -2.72 2.30
C CYS A 101 -8.42 -4.01 2.48
N ARG A 102 -9.07 -5.17 2.68
CA ARG A 102 -8.39 -6.47 2.80
C ARG A 102 -7.91 -6.96 1.45
N THR A 103 -8.63 -6.64 0.37
CA THR A 103 -8.32 -7.08 -0.99
C THR A 103 -7.66 -5.99 -1.84
N TYR A 104 -7.47 -4.78 -1.31
CA TYR A 104 -6.88 -3.68 -2.07
C TYR A 104 -5.38 -3.87 -2.26
N ILE A 105 -4.97 -4.12 -3.50
CA ILE A 105 -3.56 -4.23 -3.90
C ILE A 105 -3.04 -2.83 -4.22
N CYS A 106 -2.29 -2.23 -3.29
CA CYS A 106 -1.81 -0.84 -3.47
C CYS A 106 -0.56 -0.70 -4.34
N CYS A 107 0.07 -1.82 -4.68
CA CYS A 107 1.22 -1.93 -5.56
C CYS A 107 1.32 -3.37 -6.10
N SER A 108 1.77 -3.51 -7.35
CA SER A 108 2.06 -4.81 -7.97
C SER A 108 3.46 -5.32 -7.62
N MET A 109 4.35 -4.43 -7.16
CA MET A 109 5.66 -4.81 -6.62
C MET A 109 6.13 -3.86 -5.51
N ARG A 110 6.92 -4.38 -4.58
CA ARG A 110 7.81 -3.62 -3.70
C ARG A 110 9.26 -3.92 -4.05
N ILE A 111 10.10 -2.89 -3.94
CA ILE A 111 11.52 -2.94 -4.28
C ILE A 111 12.31 -2.53 -3.05
N PHE A 112 13.22 -3.38 -2.62
CA PHE A 112 14.05 -3.22 -1.45
C PHE A 112 15.52 -3.10 -1.85
N ALA A 113 16.27 -2.24 -1.17
CA ALA A 113 17.72 -2.18 -1.30
C ALA A 113 18.36 -3.42 -0.63
N GLY A 114 19.66 -3.62 -0.85
CA GLY A 114 20.41 -4.75 -0.27
C GLY A 114 20.43 -4.78 1.26
N ASP A 115 20.16 -3.64 1.91
CA ASP A 115 19.99 -3.52 3.37
C ASP A 115 18.58 -3.90 3.87
N GLY A 116 17.66 -4.22 2.96
CA GLY A 116 16.28 -4.59 3.26
C GLY A 116 15.29 -3.43 3.35
N ARG A 117 15.72 -2.17 3.17
CA ARG A 117 14.84 -0.99 3.20
C ARG A 117 14.02 -0.87 1.91
N GLU A 118 12.71 -0.61 2.03
CA GLU A 118 11.85 -0.31 0.87
C GLU A 118 12.32 1.01 0.22
N VAL A 119 12.80 0.93 -1.02
CA VAL A 119 13.29 2.08 -1.82
C VAL A 119 12.31 2.47 -2.90
N GLY A 120 11.43 1.57 -3.32
CA GLY A 120 10.44 1.87 -4.34
C GLY A 120 9.32 0.85 -4.41
N LYS A 121 8.33 1.17 -5.23
CA LYS A 121 7.20 0.28 -5.52
C LYS A 121 6.64 0.54 -6.90
N VAL A 122 6.01 -0.47 -7.48
CA VAL A 122 5.33 -0.37 -8.76
C VAL A 122 3.84 -0.26 -8.51
N LYS A 123 3.21 0.82 -8.99
CA LYS A 123 1.76 1.04 -8.99
C LYS A 123 1.17 0.79 -10.37
N GLY A 124 -0.12 0.46 -10.40
CA GLY A 124 -0.84 0.18 -11.63
C GLY A 124 -0.15 -0.91 -12.44
N ARG A 125 -0.13 -0.76 -13.77
CA ARG A 125 0.50 -1.76 -14.64
C ARG A 125 2.03 -1.77 -14.49
N ARG A 126 2.70 -0.61 -14.63
CA ARG A 126 4.18 -0.52 -14.73
C ARG A 126 4.76 0.82 -14.25
N SER A 127 4.09 1.54 -13.35
CA SER A 127 4.56 2.86 -12.92
C SER A 127 5.39 2.78 -11.65
N LEU A 128 6.67 3.12 -11.72
CA LEU A 128 7.54 3.19 -10.55
C LEU A 128 7.24 4.43 -9.70
N VAL A 129 7.18 4.23 -8.39
CA VAL A 129 7.21 5.28 -7.37
C VAL A 129 8.44 5.01 -6.50
N THR A 130 9.40 5.93 -6.52
CA THR A 130 10.66 5.84 -5.76
C THR A 130 11.13 7.25 -5.47
N GLU A 131 11.84 7.47 -4.36
CA GLU A 131 12.70 8.65 -4.14
C GLU A 131 14.19 8.31 -4.31
N ASP A 132 14.50 7.02 -4.45
CA ASP A 132 15.85 6.53 -4.67
C ASP A 132 16.30 6.81 -6.11
N ALA A 133 17.23 7.76 -6.26
CA ALA A 133 17.74 8.20 -7.56
C ALA A 133 18.48 7.09 -8.35
N PRO A 134 19.32 6.24 -7.72
CA PRO A 134 19.90 5.08 -8.39
C PRO A 134 18.84 4.11 -8.96
N LEU A 135 17.80 3.79 -8.19
CA LEU A 135 16.69 2.95 -8.65
C LEU A 135 15.93 3.60 -9.80
N ARG A 136 15.65 4.91 -9.70
CA ARG A 136 14.98 5.66 -10.77
C ARG A 136 15.75 5.57 -12.09
N ARG A 137 17.07 5.79 -12.05
CA ARG A 137 17.93 5.68 -13.23
C ARG A 137 17.93 4.27 -13.81
N CYS A 138 18.14 3.26 -12.96
CA CYS A 138 18.14 1.85 -13.39
C CYS A 138 16.80 1.49 -14.06
N TRP A 139 15.69 1.97 -13.50
CA TRP A 139 14.37 1.76 -14.07
C TRP A 139 14.22 2.39 -15.45
N GLU A 140 14.55 3.68 -15.60
CA GLU A 140 14.44 4.41 -16.86
C GLU A 140 15.31 3.80 -17.97
N GLU A 141 16.53 3.36 -17.62
CA GLU A 141 17.49 2.81 -18.59
C GLU A 141 17.19 1.35 -18.97
N SER A 142 16.69 0.54 -18.04
CA SER A 142 16.62 -0.92 -18.22
C SER A 142 15.22 -1.52 -18.15
N VAL A 143 14.31 -0.95 -17.37
CA VAL A 143 12.96 -1.52 -17.14
C VAL A 143 11.90 -0.84 -18.01
N ALA A 144 11.90 0.48 -18.08
CA ALA A 144 10.94 1.24 -18.89
C ALA A 144 10.97 0.88 -20.39
N PRO A 145 12.13 0.55 -21.00
CA PRO A 145 12.19 0.15 -22.41
C PRO A 145 11.66 -1.27 -22.71
N LEU A 146 11.29 -2.06 -21.69
CA LEU A 146 10.79 -3.42 -21.90
C LEU A 146 9.46 -3.38 -22.67
N GLY A 147 9.50 -3.80 -23.94
CA GLY A 147 8.36 -3.79 -24.85
C GLY A 147 7.44 -5.02 -24.78
N THR A 148 7.58 -5.88 -23.77
CA THR A 148 6.76 -7.10 -23.67
C THR A 148 5.36 -6.79 -23.12
N ASP A 149 4.31 -7.27 -23.79
CA ASP A 149 2.93 -7.16 -23.29
C ASP A 149 2.54 -8.27 -22.32
N ASN A 150 3.37 -9.31 -22.19
CA ASN A 150 3.15 -10.39 -21.25
C ASN A 150 3.60 -9.96 -19.85
N ASP A 151 2.64 -9.75 -18.95
CA ASP A 151 2.91 -9.25 -17.60
C ASP A 151 3.72 -10.24 -16.74
N VAL A 152 3.61 -11.55 -16.97
CA VAL A 152 4.43 -12.55 -16.28
C VAL A 152 5.88 -12.45 -16.75
N ALA A 153 6.12 -12.38 -18.05
CA ALA A 153 7.45 -12.21 -18.61
C ALA A 153 8.07 -10.88 -18.19
N TRP A 154 7.28 -9.79 -18.23
CA TRP A 154 7.69 -8.48 -17.77
C TRP A 154 8.15 -8.51 -16.31
N ARG A 155 7.37 -9.14 -15.42
CA ARG A 155 7.72 -9.29 -14.00
C ARG A 155 9.04 -10.05 -13.82
N SER A 156 9.21 -11.19 -14.50
CA SER A 156 10.46 -11.95 -14.44
C SER A 156 11.67 -11.12 -14.87
N GLU A 157 11.54 -10.35 -15.94
CA GLU A 157 12.61 -9.49 -16.45
C GLU A 157 12.93 -8.35 -15.48
N VAL A 158 11.92 -7.69 -14.91
CA VAL A 158 12.09 -6.67 -13.87
C VAL A 158 12.86 -7.22 -12.67
N ILE A 159 12.45 -8.39 -12.15
CA ILE A 159 13.10 -9.05 -11.02
C ILE A 159 14.57 -9.33 -11.36
N ALA A 160 14.85 -9.85 -12.55
CA ALA A 160 16.21 -10.17 -12.98
C ALA A 160 17.09 -8.92 -13.15
N ILE A 161 16.56 -7.84 -13.75
CA ILE A 161 17.27 -6.58 -13.96
C ILE A 161 17.61 -5.93 -12.62
N LEU A 162 16.60 -5.75 -11.76
CA LEU A 162 16.77 -5.10 -10.47
C LEU A 162 17.61 -5.96 -9.52
N GLY A 163 17.47 -7.28 -9.59
CA GLY A 163 18.33 -8.24 -8.87
C GLY A 163 19.81 -8.07 -9.18
N ARG A 164 20.18 -7.94 -10.47
CA ARG A 164 21.57 -7.66 -10.88
C ARG A 164 22.08 -6.30 -10.41
N ALA A 165 21.18 -5.33 -10.23
CA ALA A 165 21.50 -4.01 -9.70
C ALA A 165 21.55 -3.97 -8.15
N GLY A 166 21.36 -5.11 -7.48
CA GLY A 166 21.46 -5.21 -6.01
C GLY A 166 20.15 -4.96 -5.26
N TYR A 167 19.01 -4.93 -5.96
CA TYR A 167 17.70 -4.80 -5.34
C TYR A 167 17.01 -6.15 -5.20
N ARG A 168 16.22 -6.29 -4.13
CA ARG A 168 15.28 -7.40 -3.96
C ARG A 168 13.89 -6.93 -4.33
N VAL A 169 13.19 -7.70 -5.15
CA VAL A 169 11.84 -7.36 -5.61
C VAL A 169 10.85 -8.39 -5.08
N GLU A 170 9.77 -7.93 -4.49
CA GLU A 170 8.59 -8.73 -4.14
C GLU A 170 7.46 -8.36 -5.11
N ALA A 171 6.99 -9.33 -5.90
CA ALA A 171 5.87 -9.17 -6.81
C ALA A 171 4.60 -9.81 -6.23
N TYR A 172 3.46 -9.15 -6.43
CA TYR A 172 2.16 -9.58 -5.91
C TYR A 172 1.19 -9.91 -7.05
N GLU A 173 0.28 -10.85 -6.79
CA GLU A 173 -0.90 -11.16 -7.63
C GLU A 173 -2.07 -10.21 -7.36
#